data_AF-A0A1I3P7P4-F1
#
_entry.id   AF-A0A1I3P7P4-F1
#
_cell.length_a   1.000
_cell.length_b   1.000
_cell.length_c   1.000
_cell.angle_alpha   90.00
_cell.angle_beta   90.00
_cell.angle_gamma   90.00
#
_symmetry.space_group_name_H-M   'P 1'
#
loop_
_entity.id
_entity.type
_entity.pdbx_description
1 polymer ?
#
loop_
_entity_poly.entity_id
_entity_poly.type
_entity_poly.pdbx_seq_one_letter_code
_entity_poly.pdbx_strand_id
1 'polypeptide(L)' 'MSLHGEIEAFLVRTRMPATRFGRLAAGDPRLVGDLRQGRVPGPDLTARLRAFLAAPPAWTPGRRGGATSGRGSNGR' A
#
# COMPACT_ATOMS: atom_id res chain seq x y z
N MET A 1 -2.76 -1.19 17.74
CA MET A 1 -2.56 -0.54 16.42
C MET A 1 -2.78 -1.59 15.35
N SER A 2 -3.66 -1.33 14.39
CA SER A 2 -3.96 -2.29 13.32
C SER A 2 -2.97 -2.10 12.17
N LEU A 3 -2.49 -3.19 11.56
CA LEU A 3 -1.50 -3.17 10.46
C LEU A 3 -1.94 -2.24 9.32
N HIS A 4 -3.24 -2.23 9.00
CA HIS A 4 -3.82 -1.32 8.02
C HIS A 4 -3.55 0.16 8.35
N GLY A 5 -3.72 0.57 9.61
CA GLY A 5 -3.47 1.95 10.02
C GLY A 5 -2.00 2.38 9.87
N GLU A 6 -1.07 1.46 10.13
CA GLU A 6 0.37 1.70 9.92
C GLU A 6 0.69 1.90 8.42
N ILE A 7 0.07 1.09 7.56
CA ILE A 7 0.19 1.22 6.11
C ILE A 7 -0.38 2.57 5.64
N GLU A 8 -1.58 2.97 6.07
CA GLU A 8 -2.17 4.26 5.72
C GLU A 8 -1.26 5.43 6.12
N ALA A 9 -0.77 5.43 7.36
CA ALA A 9 0.15 6.47 7.86
C ALA A 9 1.44 6.53 7.03
N PHE A 10 1.97 5.37 6.62
CA PHE A 10 3.13 5.28 5.74
C PHE A 10 2.85 5.85 4.34
N LEU A 11 1.71 5.51 3.74
CA LEU A 11 1.32 6.01 2.41
C LEU A 11 1.18 7.53 2.41
N VAL A 12 0.58 8.11 3.45
CA VAL A 12 0.45 9.57 3.60
C VAL A 12 1.82 10.22 3.78
N ARG A 13 2.67 9.67 4.66
CA ARG A 13 4.01 10.22 4.93
C ARG A 13 4.93 10.18 3.72
N THR A 14 4.89 9.10 2.94
CA THR A 14 5.72 8.92 1.74
C THR A 14 5.08 9.46 0.46
N ARG A 15 3.80 9.85 0.52
CA ARG A 15 2.95 10.13 -0.65
C ARG A 15 3.01 9.02 -1.71
N MET A 16 3.13 7.78 -1.25
CA MET A 16 3.17 6.62 -2.13
C MET A 16 1.73 6.17 -2.47
N PRO A 17 1.42 5.86 -3.74
CA PRO A 17 0.13 5.26 -4.09
C PRO A 17 -0.04 3.86 -3.50
N ALA A 18 -1.24 3.55 -3.01
CA ALA A 18 -1.59 2.24 -2.44
C ALA A 18 -1.33 1.07 -3.41
N THR A 19 -1.59 1.27 -4.71
CA THR A 19 -1.31 0.31 -5.79
C THR A 19 0.19 0.04 -5.97
N ARG A 20 1.02 1.09 -5.81
CA ARG A 20 2.48 0.99 -5.88
C ARG A 20 3.02 0.23 -4.67
N PHE A 21 2.54 0.58 -3.48
CA PHE A 21 2.89 -0.10 -2.23
C PHE A 21 2.59 -1.59 -2.32
N GLY A 22 1.38 -1.97 -2.74
CA GLY A 22 1.00 -3.37 -2.87
C GLY A 22 1.89 -4.15 -3.85
N ARG A 23 2.24 -3.55 -4.99
CA ARG A 23 3.22 -4.13 -5.94
C ARG A 23 4.61 -4.29 -5.32
N LEU A 24 5.09 -3.33 -4.54
CA LEU A 24 6.44 -3.36 -3.96
C LEU A 24 6.53 -4.30 -2.75
N ALA A 25 5.50 -4.34 -1.90
CA ALA A 25 5.49 -5.12 -0.67
C ALA A 25 5.10 -6.58 -0.88
N ALA A 26 4.17 -6.85 -1.81
CA ALA A 26 3.60 -8.19 -2.00
C ALA A 26 3.45 -8.62 -3.47
N GLY A 27 3.74 -7.76 -4.45
CA GLY A 27 3.47 -8.01 -5.86
C GLY A 27 2.00 -7.82 -6.27
N ASP A 28 1.13 -7.40 -5.33
CA ASP A 28 -0.32 -7.28 -5.56
C ASP A 28 -0.79 -5.82 -5.44
N PRO A 29 -1.20 -5.15 -6.54
CA PRO A 29 -1.71 -3.77 -6.49
C PRO A 29 -3.03 -3.63 -5.73
N ARG A 30 -3.80 -4.70 -5.51
CA ARG A 30 -5.08 -4.66 -4.78
C ARG A 30 -4.91 -4.83 -3.28
N LEU A 31 -3.72 -5.18 -2.80
CA LEU A 31 -3.43 -5.48 -1.40
C LEU A 31 -4.06 -4.47 -0.43
N VAL A 32 -3.76 -3.18 -0.57
CA VAL A 32 -4.28 -2.15 0.35
C VAL A 32 -5.79 -1.97 0.21
N GLY A 33 -6.33 -2.12 -1.00
CA GLY A 33 -7.76 -2.10 -1.25
C GLY A 33 -8.45 -3.24 -0.51
N ASP A 34 -7.92 -4.45 -0.59
CA ASP A 34 -8.48 -5.59 0.11
C ASP A 34 -8.35 -5.45 1.64
N LEU A 35 -7.21 -4.94 2.13
CA LEU A 35 -7.02 -4.65 3.56
C LEU A 35 -8.06 -3.64 4.07
N ARG A 36 -8.40 -2.62 3.26
CA ARG A 36 -9.46 -1.65 3.55
C ARG A 36 -10.84 -2.30 3.59
N GLN A 37 -11.07 -3.31 2.76
CA GLN A 37 -12.31 -4.10 2.74
C GLN A 37 -12.37 -5.15 3.87
N GLY A 38 -11.38 -5.21 4.76
CA GLY A 38 -11.34 -6.13 5.89
C GLY A 38 -10.64 -7.46 5.60
N ARG A 39 -9.91 -7.59 4.48
CA ARG A 39 -9.05 -8.76 4.24
C ARG A 39 -8.01 -8.86 5.35
N VAL A 40 -7.85 -10.06 5.91
CA VAL A 40 -6.83 -10.35 6.90
C VAL A 40 -5.61 -10.93 6.17
N PRO A 41 -4.45 -10.24 6.17
CA PRO A 41 -3.24 -10.79 5.59
C PRO A 41 -2.75 -11.95 6.45
N GLY A 42 -2.32 -13.03 5.81
CA GLY A 42 -1.70 -14.16 6.51
C GLY A 42 -0.40 -13.77 7.24
N PRO A 43 0.16 -14.67 8.07
CA PRO A 43 1.39 -14.41 8.82
C PRO A 43 2.57 -14.03 7.93
N ASP A 44 2.76 -14.71 6.79
CA ASP A 44 3.84 -14.42 5.84
C ASP A 44 3.72 -13.02 5.21
N LEU A 45 2.49 -12.67 4.82
CA LEU A 45 2.20 -11.37 4.22
C LEU A 45 2.37 -10.25 5.25
N THR A 46 1.94 -10.49 6.49
CA THR A 46 2.14 -9.56 7.60
C THR A 46 3.62 -9.32 7.87
N ALA A 47 4.44 -10.37 7.88
CA ALA A 47 5.89 -10.25 8.07
C ALA A 47 6.53 -9.42 6.96
N ARG A 48 6.17 -9.66 5.69
CA ARG A 48 6.65 -8.87 4.54
C ARG A 48 6.24 -7.41 4.63
N LEU A 49 4.98 -7.14 4.98
CA LEU A 49 4.47 -5.77 5.14
C LEU A 49 5.18 -5.03 6.26
N ARG A 50 5.41 -5.68 7.41
CA ARG A 50 6.19 -5.09 8.50
C ARG A 50 7.65 -4.82 8.11
N ALA A 51 8.30 -5.76 7.42
CA ALA A 51 9.66 -5.55 6.92
C ALA A 51 9.72 -4.36 5.95
N PHE A 52 8.73 -4.22 5.08
CA PHE A 52 8.62 -3.09 4.16
C PHE A 52 8.39 -1.75 4.90
N LEU A 53 7.58 -1.73 5.95
CA LEU A 53 7.35 -0.54 6.77
C LEU A 53 8.60 -0.13 7.56
N ALA A 54 9.39 -1.10 8.01
CA ALA A 54 10.64 -0.87 8.74
C ALA A 54 11.78 -0.38 7.83
N ALA A 55 11.89 -0.96 6.62
CA ALA A 55 12.92 -0.64 5.66
C ALA A 55 12.30 -0.42 4.26
N PRO A 56 11.62 0.72 4.05
CA PRO A 56 11.03 1.01 2.75
C PRO A 56 12.15 1.22 1.71
N PRO A 57 11.97 0.73 0.46
CA PRO A 57 12.89 1.04 -0.62
C PRO A 57 12.90 2.55 -0.87
N ALA A 58 13.98 3.06 -1.47
CA ALA A 58 14.09 4.46 -1.87
C ALA A 58 12.99 4.83 -2.88
N TRP A 59 11.84 5.27 -2.37
CA TRP A 59 10.75 5.80 -3.17
C TRP A 59 10.82 7.32 -3.13
N THR A 60 11.09 7.90 -4.29
CA THR A 60 11.00 9.34 -4.45
C THR A 60 9.61 9.64 -5.02
N PRO A 61 8.77 10.45 -4.34
CA PRO A 61 7.53 10.89 -4.95
C PRO A 61 7.90 11.67 -6.22
N GLY A 62 7.36 11.23 -7.36
CA GLY A 62 7.51 11.95 -8.63
C GLY A 62 7.12 13.41 -8.43
N ARG A 63 7.91 14.34 -9.00
CA ARG A 63 7.67 15.79 -8.85
C ARG A 63 6.19 16.09 -9.11
N ARG A 64 5.55 16.83 -8.18
CA ARG A 64 4.12 17.18 -8.22
C ARG A 64 3.69 17.58 -9.63
N GLY A 65 2.93 16.71 -10.30
CA GLY A 65 2.42 16.93 -11.65
C GLY A 65 2.42 15.65 -12.47
N GLY A 66 1.46 14.77 -12.24
CA GLY A 66 1.32 13.56 -13.05
C GLY A 66 0.32 12.59 -12.43
N ALA A 67 -0.89 12.60 -12.96
CA ALA A 67 -1.95 11.67 -12.64
C ALA A 67 -1.51 10.20 -12.76
N THR A 68 -2.08 9.35 -11.91
CA THR A 68 -2.69 8.03 -12.19
C THR A 68 -2.36 6.95 -11.15
N SER A 69 -3.36 6.62 -10.33
CA SER A 69 -3.97 5.29 -10.24
C SER A 69 -4.90 5.26 -9.04
N GLY A 70 -6.18 5.45 -9.32
CA GLY A 70 -7.25 5.33 -8.33
C GLY A 70 -8.65 5.38 -8.93
N ARG A 71 -8.80 5.13 -10.24
CA ARG A 71 -10.08 4.72 -10.81
C ARG A 71 -10.25 3.24 -10.47
N GLY A 72 -10.63 2.96 -9.23
CA GLY A 72 -11.22 1.68 -8.85
C GLY A 72 -12.67 1.70 -9.30
N SER A 73 -12.90 1.30 -10.55
CA SER A 73 -14.22 0.88 -11.01
C SER A 73 -14.66 -0.31 -10.17
N ASN A 74 -15.62 -0.10 -9.26
CA ASN A 74 -16.47 -1.17 -8.76
C ASN A 74 -17.89 -0.87 -9.28
N GLY A 75 -18.15 -1.34 -10.49
CA GLY A 75 -19.45 -1.23 -11.15
C GLY A 75 -20.34 -2.39 -10.70
N ARG A 76 -21.47 -2.01 -10.11
CA ARG A 76 -22.80 -2.66 -10.07
C ARG A 76 -22.88 -4.17 -9.89
#